data_AF-A0A370EGG3-F1
#
_entry.id   AF-A0A370EGG3-F1
#
_cell.length_a   1.000
_cell.length_b   1.000
_cell.length_c   1.000
_cell.angle_alpha   90.00
_cell.angle_beta   90.00
_cell.angle_gamma   90.00
#
_symmetry.space_group_name_H-M   'P 1'
#
loop_
_entity.id
_entity.type
_entity.pdbx_description
1 polymer ?
#
loop_
_entity_poly.entity_id
_entity_poly.type
_entity_poly.pdbx_seq_one_letter_code
_entity_poly.pdbx_strand_id
1 'polypeptide(L)'
;MFKKFLWLEWKSFTRSSAFATNVALKVLMILVALYFSAMFLLLGVGSFYIIRESTSVDPLIIISQFAIYYLVFDLLFRYFMQKMPVINIRPLLTLPIKRGTIVNFALGKTAVSFFNIMHAFFFVPFSIVLLIEGYDPLGVVLWHISMMALIYSNNFINILADDKDAIFYTVATIIVGLGATQYYGVFDITPYTQVFFHGLYATYYLWVIPVALVAGIYYGCYKLFSKELYLDTGLKGKHEVAQTQDFKWLNQFGTMGTFLKNDIKLILRNKRSKTTLLMSGLFIFYGLLFFTNAIEIYQGPFWSMFAGIFVTGGFMMTFGQFVPSWDSAYYPLMMSQNIQYREYIASKWWLMVIGTTASALIASFYLYFGLDTYLMLLAGAVYNIGVNSHLVLLGGAFIKTPIDLTTSKQAFGDKKAFNLKTFLISLPKMLVPMALYGIGFYIFSPTAGALFVAVAGVLGFAFRNKAFAQIEKIYKREKYDTLAAYKQKN
;
A
#
# COMPACT_ATOMS: atom_id res chain seq x y z
N MET A 1 -16.70 -27.60 4.70
CA MET A 1 -15.35 -27.24 4.22
C MET A 1 -14.93 -25.82 4.62
N PHE A 2 -15.73 -24.78 4.36
CA PHE A 2 -15.45 -23.39 4.78
C PHE A 2 -15.03 -23.25 6.26
N LYS A 3 -15.76 -23.88 7.20
CA LYS A 3 -15.39 -23.91 8.63
C LYS A 3 -13.99 -24.50 8.89
N LYS A 4 -13.60 -25.56 8.17
CA LYS A 4 -12.27 -26.17 8.27
C LYS A 4 -11.19 -25.25 7.73
N PHE A 5 -11.44 -24.52 6.64
CA PHE A 5 -10.50 -23.53 6.13
C PHE A 5 -10.30 -22.36 7.09
N LEU A 6 -11.37 -21.80 7.65
CA LEU A 6 -11.27 -20.76 8.69
C LEU A 6 -10.47 -21.25 9.91
N TRP A 7 -10.68 -22.50 10.32
CA TRP A 7 -9.91 -23.10 11.41
C TRP A 7 -8.42 -23.29 11.07
N LEU A 8 -8.09 -23.69 9.84
CA LEU A 8 -6.70 -23.78 9.38
C LEU A 8 -6.03 -22.40 9.33
N GLU A 9 -6.75 -21.35 8.92
CA GLU A 9 -6.25 -19.97 8.97
C GLU A 9 -6.01 -19.50 10.39
N TRP A 10 -6.94 -19.79 11.31
CA TRP A 10 -6.75 -19.49 12.73
C TRP A 10 -5.53 -20.19 13.32
N LYS A 11 -5.33 -21.47 12.98
CA LYS A 11 -4.14 -22.23 13.35
C LYS A 11 -2.86 -21.66 12.74
N SER A 12 -2.88 -21.26 11.47
CA SER A 12 -1.75 -20.61 10.80
C SER A 12 -1.38 -19.28 11.46
N PHE A 13 -2.39 -18.47 11.81
CA PHE A 13 -2.22 -17.20 12.50
C PHE A 13 -1.61 -17.39 13.90
N THR A 14 -2.21 -18.26 14.71
CA THR A 14 -1.78 -18.53 16.10
C THR A 14 -0.42 -19.22 16.21
N ARG A 15 -0.04 -20.02 15.22
CA ARG A 15 1.26 -20.72 15.18
C ARG A 15 2.36 -19.96 14.43
N SER A 16 2.07 -18.74 13.98
CA SER A 16 3.06 -17.91 13.28
C SER A 16 4.20 -17.53 14.22
N SER A 17 5.44 -17.59 13.73
CA SER A 17 6.64 -17.11 14.45
C SER A 17 6.56 -15.61 14.82
N ALA A 18 5.67 -14.85 14.17
CA ALA A 18 5.43 -13.45 14.44
C ALA A 18 4.10 -13.19 15.18
N PHE A 19 3.56 -14.17 15.92
CA PHE A 19 2.23 -14.09 16.54
C PHE A 19 2.01 -12.82 17.38
N ALA A 20 2.90 -12.51 18.34
CA ALA A 20 2.74 -11.33 19.20
C ALA A 20 2.68 -10.02 18.39
N THR A 21 3.58 -9.83 17.43
CA THR A 21 3.55 -8.68 16.52
C THR A 21 2.28 -8.69 15.67
N ASN A 22 1.82 -9.85 15.22
CA ASN A 22 0.59 -9.99 14.43
C ASN A 22 -0.66 -9.64 15.24
N VAL A 23 -0.69 -9.96 16.55
CA VAL A 23 -1.77 -9.60 17.47
C VAL A 23 -1.83 -8.08 17.66
N ALA A 24 -0.70 -7.43 17.99
CA ALA A 24 -0.65 -5.98 18.17
C ALA A 24 -1.18 -5.22 16.94
N LEU A 25 -0.82 -5.68 15.73
CA LEU A 25 -1.33 -5.09 14.49
C LEU A 25 -2.80 -5.36 14.26
N LYS A 26 -3.29 -6.55 14.65
CA LYS A 26 -4.72 -6.87 14.57
C LYS A 26 -5.52 -5.95 15.46
N VAL A 27 -5.04 -5.68 16.68
CA VAL A 27 -5.65 -4.69 17.57
C VAL A 27 -5.69 -3.31 16.91
N LEU A 28 -4.56 -2.83 16.37
CA LEU A 28 -4.54 -1.54 15.67
C LEU A 28 -5.48 -1.52 14.45
N MET A 29 -5.48 -2.58 13.63
CA MET A 29 -6.39 -2.69 12.48
C MET A 29 -7.85 -2.64 12.90
N ILE A 30 -8.21 -3.25 14.05
CA ILE A 30 -9.56 -3.18 14.61
C ILE A 30 -9.87 -1.75 15.05
N LEU A 31 -8.96 -1.05 15.72
CA LEU A 31 -9.17 0.35 16.13
C LEU A 31 -9.39 1.28 14.92
N VAL A 32 -8.55 1.15 13.88
CA VAL A 32 -8.71 1.90 12.63
C VAL A 32 -10.04 1.55 11.94
N ALA A 33 -10.38 0.26 11.90
CA ALA A 33 -11.66 -0.18 11.35
C ALA A 33 -12.85 0.41 12.11
N LEU A 34 -12.82 0.39 13.45
CA LEU A 34 -13.86 0.97 14.30
C LEU A 34 -13.99 2.48 14.09
N TYR A 35 -12.87 3.20 13.99
CA TYR A 35 -12.86 4.63 13.69
C TYR A 35 -13.56 4.95 12.37
N PHE A 36 -13.17 4.29 11.28
CA PHE A 36 -13.80 4.51 9.97
C PHE A 36 -15.25 4.03 9.92
N SER A 37 -15.58 2.91 10.57
CA SER A 37 -16.96 2.45 10.71
C SER A 37 -17.84 3.48 11.44
N ALA A 38 -17.33 4.09 12.52
CA ALA A 38 -18.04 5.15 13.22
C ALA A 38 -18.23 6.40 12.35
N MET A 39 -17.20 6.82 11.60
CA MET A 39 -17.33 7.93 10.66
C MET A 39 -18.36 7.65 9.56
N PHE A 40 -18.34 6.46 8.97
CA PHE A 40 -19.30 6.07 7.92
C PHE A 40 -20.72 5.99 8.46
N LEU A 41 -20.90 5.53 9.70
CA LEU A 41 -22.19 5.52 10.38
C LEU A 41 -22.71 6.95 10.59
N LEU A 42 -21.88 7.84 11.13
CA LEU A 42 -22.24 9.25 11.32
C LEU A 42 -22.56 9.93 9.98
N LEU A 43 -21.79 9.66 8.93
CA LEU A 43 -22.08 10.17 7.58
C LEU A 43 -23.35 9.55 6.99
N GLY A 44 -23.61 8.27 7.21
CA GLY A 44 -24.81 7.60 6.73
C GLY A 44 -26.08 8.22 7.33
N VAL A 45 -26.06 8.51 8.62
CA VAL A 45 -27.20 9.19 9.29
C VAL A 45 -27.23 10.68 8.94
N GLY A 46 -26.08 11.36 9.03
CA GLY A 46 -25.99 12.81 8.93
C GLY A 46 -26.12 13.35 7.51
N SER A 47 -25.72 12.60 6.48
CA SER A 47 -25.73 13.07 5.09
C SER A 47 -27.12 13.51 4.63
N PHE A 48 -28.17 12.79 5.02
CA PHE A 48 -29.54 13.18 4.69
C PHE A 48 -29.89 14.57 5.24
N TYR A 49 -29.66 14.79 6.54
CA TYR A 49 -30.00 16.05 7.21
C TYR A 49 -29.11 17.21 6.77
N ILE A 50 -27.80 16.98 6.61
CA ILE A 50 -26.85 17.98 6.12
C ILE A 50 -27.25 18.47 4.73
N ILE A 51 -27.62 17.55 3.82
CA ILE A 51 -28.03 17.91 2.46
C ILE A 51 -29.36 18.67 2.48
N ARG A 52 -30.33 18.20 3.27
CA ARG A 52 -31.65 18.84 3.41
C ARG A 52 -31.57 20.26 3.99
N GLU A 53 -30.63 20.52 4.89
CA GLU A 53 -30.43 21.85 5.48
C GLU A 53 -29.64 22.79 4.55
N SER A 54 -28.67 22.25 3.81
CA SER A 54 -27.81 23.06 2.93
C SER A 54 -28.41 23.33 1.53
N THR A 55 -29.36 22.50 1.08
CA THR A 55 -29.93 22.58 -0.26
C THR A 55 -31.43 22.33 -0.25
N SER A 56 -32.15 22.93 -1.20
CA SER A 56 -33.58 22.67 -1.40
C SER A 56 -33.87 21.43 -2.26
N VAL A 57 -32.86 20.64 -2.58
CA VAL A 57 -32.95 19.48 -3.47
C VAL A 57 -33.07 18.20 -2.63
N ASP A 58 -33.80 17.22 -3.14
CA ASP A 58 -33.94 15.90 -2.49
C ASP A 58 -32.55 15.30 -2.18
N PRO A 59 -32.26 14.92 -0.92
CA PRO A 59 -30.99 14.33 -0.53
C PRO A 59 -30.58 13.09 -1.34
N LEU A 60 -31.54 12.25 -1.73
CA LEU A 60 -31.28 11.04 -2.51
C LEU A 60 -30.85 11.37 -3.94
N ILE A 61 -31.35 12.46 -4.52
CA ILE A 61 -30.93 12.95 -5.84
C ILE A 61 -29.47 13.38 -5.79
N ILE A 62 -29.08 14.15 -4.76
CA ILE A 62 -27.69 14.59 -4.58
C ILE A 62 -26.75 13.41 -4.32
N ILE A 63 -27.13 12.46 -3.46
CA ILE A 63 -26.35 11.24 -3.24
C ILE A 63 -26.17 10.48 -4.57
N SER A 64 -27.23 10.38 -5.37
CA SER A 64 -27.19 9.74 -6.69
C SER A 64 -26.30 10.46 -7.69
N GLN A 65 -26.21 11.80 -7.62
CA GLN A 65 -25.34 12.62 -8.45
C GLN A 65 -23.85 12.32 -8.20
N PHE A 66 -23.47 12.17 -6.94
CA PHE A 66 -22.07 11.91 -6.55
C PHE A 66 -21.72 10.42 -6.42
N ALA A 67 -22.69 9.51 -6.59
CA ALA A 67 -22.48 8.07 -6.48
C ALA A 67 -21.41 7.51 -7.45
N ILE A 68 -21.27 8.11 -8.65
CA ILE A 68 -20.21 7.72 -9.59
C ILE A 68 -18.82 7.94 -9.00
N TYR A 69 -18.59 9.08 -8.35
CA TYR A 69 -17.31 9.40 -7.73
C TYR A 69 -17.02 8.50 -6.54
N TYR A 70 -18.04 8.17 -5.77
CA TYR A 70 -17.90 7.22 -4.68
C TYR A 70 -17.45 5.84 -5.18
N LEU A 71 -18.11 5.28 -6.20
CA LEU A 71 -17.76 3.96 -6.75
C LEU A 71 -16.38 3.95 -7.41
N VAL A 72 -16.05 5.03 -8.11
CA VAL A 72 -14.74 5.18 -8.73
C VAL A 72 -13.63 5.28 -7.70
N PHE A 73 -13.81 6.14 -6.69
CA PHE A 73 -12.86 6.29 -5.60
C PHE A 73 -12.69 4.97 -4.85
N ASP A 74 -13.79 4.27 -4.56
CA ASP A 74 -13.78 2.94 -3.96
C ASP A 74 -12.92 1.96 -4.78
N LEU A 75 -13.11 1.88 -6.10
CA LEU A 75 -12.33 1.01 -6.97
C LEU A 75 -10.83 1.37 -6.95
N LEU A 76 -10.49 2.65 -7.06
CA LEU A 76 -9.10 3.12 -6.99
C LEU A 76 -8.47 2.81 -5.63
N PHE A 77 -9.19 3.10 -4.55
CA PHE A 77 -8.74 2.86 -3.19
C PHE A 77 -8.50 1.37 -2.93
N ARG A 78 -9.43 0.50 -3.36
CA ARG A 78 -9.27 -0.96 -3.31
C ARG A 78 -8.05 -1.42 -4.07
N TYR A 79 -7.82 -0.90 -5.26
CA TYR A 79 -6.67 -1.30 -6.07
C TYR A 79 -5.33 -1.07 -5.38
N PHE A 80 -5.20 0.02 -4.62
CA PHE A 80 -3.97 0.31 -3.88
C PHE A 80 -3.90 -0.35 -2.50
N MET A 81 -5.04 -0.48 -1.81
CA MET A 81 -5.07 -0.82 -0.38
C MET A 81 -5.58 -2.23 -0.10
N GLN A 82 -6.49 -2.77 -0.92
CA GLN A 82 -7.11 -4.07 -0.69
C GLN A 82 -6.16 -5.19 -1.10
N LYS A 83 -5.61 -5.89 -0.10
CA LYS A 83 -4.82 -7.10 -0.34
C LYS A 83 -5.69 -8.21 -0.91
N MET A 84 -5.22 -8.82 -1.98
CA MET A 84 -5.80 -10.05 -2.51
C MET A 84 -5.62 -11.19 -1.49
N PRO A 85 -6.64 -12.04 -1.25
CA PRO A 85 -6.52 -13.12 -0.31
C PRO A 85 -5.54 -14.15 -0.88
N VAL A 86 -4.30 -14.10 -0.39
CA VAL A 86 -3.31 -15.14 -0.63
C VAL A 86 -3.76 -16.38 0.11
N ILE A 87 -4.42 -17.28 -0.60
CA ILE A 87 -4.54 -18.66 -0.16
C ILE A 87 -3.29 -19.36 -0.64
N ASN A 88 -2.56 -20.01 0.26
CA ASN A 88 -1.48 -20.88 -0.18
C ASN A 88 -2.11 -22.09 -0.89
N ILE A 89 -2.23 -22.01 -2.21
CA ILE A 89 -2.98 -22.96 -3.04
C ILE A 89 -2.27 -24.32 -3.06
N ARG A 90 -0.93 -24.32 -2.99
CA ARG A 90 -0.10 -25.50 -3.25
C ARG A 90 -0.41 -26.68 -2.31
N PRO A 91 -0.50 -26.51 -0.98
CA PRO A 91 -0.86 -27.62 -0.08
C PRO A 91 -2.32 -28.07 -0.25
N LEU A 92 -3.21 -27.21 -0.75
CA LEU A 92 -4.62 -27.55 -0.97
C LEU A 92 -4.83 -28.34 -2.27
N LEU A 93 -4.00 -28.10 -3.29
CA LEU A 93 -4.06 -28.81 -4.58
C LEU A 93 -3.67 -30.28 -4.48
N THR A 94 -2.88 -30.67 -3.49
CA THR A 94 -2.50 -32.07 -3.23
C THR A 94 -3.55 -32.84 -2.45
N LEU A 95 -4.55 -32.14 -1.89
CA LEU A 95 -5.64 -32.76 -1.13
C LEU A 95 -6.84 -33.05 -2.05
N PRO A 96 -7.70 -34.04 -1.73
CA PRO A 96 -8.88 -34.38 -2.52
C PRO A 96 -10.02 -33.34 -2.33
N ILE A 97 -9.73 -32.07 -2.61
CA ILE A 97 -10.66 -30.94 -2.51
C ILE A 97 -11.02 -30.48 -3.91
N LYS A 98 -12.31 -30.34 -4.20
CA LYS A 98 -12.77 -29.81 -5.49
C LYS A 98 -12.24 -28.38 -5.68
N ARG A 99 -11.64 -28.10 -6.84
CA ARG A 99 -11.08 -26.78 -7.19
C ARG A 99 -12.08 -25.65 -7.02
N GLY A 100 -13.33 -25.87 -7.43
CA GLY A 100 -14.41 -24.89 -7.25
C GLY A 100 -14.66 -24.50 -5.79
N THR A 101 -14.43 -25.41 -4.83
CA THR A 101 -14.55 -25.09 -3.40
C THR A 101 -13.40 -24.19 -2.93
N ILE A 102 -12.20 -24.36 -3.48
CA ILE A 102 -11.04 -23.49 -3.19
C ILE A 102 -11.27 -22.10 -3.77
N VAL A 103 -11.72 -22.02 -5.02
CA VAL A 103 -12.01 -20.75 -5.71
C VAL A 103 -13.15 -20.00 -5.01
N ASN A 104 -14.26 -20.67 -4.70
CA ASN A 104 -15.38 -20.04 -3.98
C ASN A 104 -14.99 -19.60 -2.57
N PHE A 105 -14.11 -20.34 -1.89
CA PHE A 105 -13.56 -19.90 -0.61
C PHE A 105 -12.72 -18.63 -0.75
N ALA A 106 -11.87 -18.55 -1.78
CA ALA A 106 -11.07 -17.36 -2.10
C ALA A 106 -11.95 -16.13 -2.38
N LEU A 107 -12.92 -16.29 -3.28
CA LEU A 107 -13.84 -15.21 -3.67
C LEU A 107 -14.72 -14.79 -2.49
N GLY A 108 -15.28 -15.75 -1.75
CA GLY A 108 -16.08 -15.47 -0.55
C GLY A 108 -15.30 -14.72 0.53
N LYS A 109 -14.01 -15.02 0.69
CA LYS A 109 -13.13 -14.28 1.60
C LYS A 109 -12.96 -12.81 1.20
N THR A 110 -12.90 -12.50 -0.09
CA THR A 110 -12.91 -11.09 -0.54
C THR A 110 -14.23 -10.41 -0.25
N ALA A 111 -15.35 -11.11 -0.45
CA ALA A 111 -16.68 -10.58 -0.22
C ALA A 111 -16.87 -10.12 1.24
N VAL A 112 -16.37 -10.89 2.22
CA VAL A 112 -16.46 -10.56 3.66
C VAL A 112 -15.27 -9.69 4.13
N SER A 113 -14.52 -9.07 3.22
CA SER A 113 -13.43 -8.17 3.61
C SER A 113 -13.94 -6.88 4.25
N PHE A 114 -13.12 -6.25 5.10
CA PHE A 114 -13.43 -4.94 5.68
C PHE A 114 -13.78 -3.90 4.61
N PHE A 115 -13.12 -3.96 3.44
CA PHE A 115 -13.40 -3.06 2.33
C PHE A 115 -14.85 -3.15 1.84
N ASN A 116 -15.52 -4.31 1.88
CA ASN A 116 -16.94 -4.39 1.53
C ASN A 116 -17.86 -4.05 2.71
N ILE A 117 -17.54 -4.56 3.90
CA ILE A 117 -18.35 -4.37 5.11
C ILE A 117 -18.41 -2.89 5.50
N MET A 118 -17.33 -2.14 5.29
CA MET A 118 -17.26 -0.70 5.62
C MET A 118 -18.37 0.11 4.95
N HIS A 119 -18.73 -0.18 3.70
CA HIS A 119 -19.79 0.55 3.00
C HIS A 119 -21.17 0.33 3.64
N ALA A 120 -21.42 -0.84 4.23
CA ALA A 120 -22.68 -1.10 4.92
C ALA A 120 -22.91 -0.12 6.08
N PHE A 121 -21.83 0.36 6.74
CA PHE A 121 -21.94 1.39 7.78
C PHE A 121 -22.42 2.74 7.23
N PHE A 122 -22.34 3.01 5.93
CA PHE A 122 -22.94 4.19 5.33
C PHE A 122 -24.33 3.90 4.76
N PHE A 123 -24.44 2.90 3.88
CA PHE A 123 -25.67 2.64 3.13
C PHE A 123 -26.80 2.08 4.00
N VAL A 124 -26.51 1.30 5.05
CA VAL A 124 -27.57 0.77 5.93
C VAL A 124 -28.19 1.90 6.75
N PRO A 125 -27.44 2.74 7.50
CA PRO A 125 -28.04 3.86 8.21
C PRO A 125 -28.72 4.86 7.28
N PHE A 126 -28.13 5.18 6.13
CA PHE A 126 -28.75 6.09 5.16
C PHE A 126 -30.09 5.57 4.65
N SER A 127 -30.18 4.28 4.29
CA SER A 127 -31.45 3.66 3.89
C SER A 127 -32.48 3.68 5.03
N ILE A 128 -32.07 3.47 6.28
CA ILE A 128 -32.98 3.57 7.44
C ILE A 128 -33.52 5.01 7.57
N VAL A 129 -32.68 6.03 7.42
CA VAL A 129 -33.11 7.43 7.47
C VAL A 129 -34.12 7.74 6.35
N LEU A 130 -33.89 7.27 5.12
CA LEU A 130 -34.86 7.43 4.03
C LEU A 130 -36.23 6.83 4.39
N LEU A 131 -36.26 5.64 5.00
CA LEU A 131 -37.51 5.02 5.43
C LEU A 131 -38.22 5.82 6.53
N ILE A 132 -37.46 6.37 7.49
CA ILE A 132 -38.00 7.21 8.57
C ILE A 132 -38.61 8.51 8.00
N GLU A 133 -37.97 9.09 6.99
CA GLU A 133 -38.35 10.36 6.37
C GLU A 133 -39.43 10.20 5.28
N GLY A 134 -40.01 8.99 5.14
CA GLY A 134 -41.22 8.75 4.35
C GLY A 134 -40.99 8.34 2.89
N TYR A 135 -39.78 7.95 2.50
CA TYR A 135 -39.51 7.43 1.16
C TYR A 135 -40.17 6.07 0.94
N ASP A 136 -40.56 5.77 -0.31
CA ASP A 136 -41.14 4.47 -0.69
C ASP A 136 -40.24 3.29 -0.23
N PRO A 137 -40.74 2.39 0.64
CA PRO A 137 -39.93 1.30 1.19
C PRO A 137 -39.36 0.35 0.14
N LEU A 138 -40.13 0.05 -0.91
CA LEU A 138 -39.67 -0.84 -1.97
C LEU A 138 -38.53 -0.19 -2.75
N GLY A 139 -38.70 1.07 -3.19
CA GLY A 139 -37.67 1.84 -3.86
C GLY A 139 -36.38 1.94 -3.04
N VAL A 140 -36.48 2.19 -1.73
CA VAL A 140 -35.28 2.26 -0.85
C VAL A 140 -34.55 0.92 -0.82
N VAL A 141 -35.27 -0.20 -0.69
CA VAL A 141 -34.66 -1.54 -0.65
C VAL A 141 -34.00 -1.89 -1.98
N LEU A 142 -34.65 -1.60 -3.11
CA LEU A 142 -34.10 -1.86 -4.45
C LEU A 142 -32.86 -1.00 -4.71
N TRP A 143 -32.88 0.27 -4.34
CA TRP A 143 -31.71 1.14 -4.40
C TRP A 143 -30.57 0.62 -3.51
N HIS A 144 -30.87 0.22 -2.27
CA HIS A 144 -29.87 -0.32 -1.35
C HIS A 144 -29.19 -1.59 -1.90
N ILE A 145 -29.98 -2.55 -2.38
CA ILE A 145 -29.47 -3.79 -3.01
C ILE A 145 -28.59 -3.44 -4.21
N SER A 146 -29.01 -2.48 -5.03
CA SER A 146 -28.27 -2.02 -6.20
C SER A 146 -26.91 -1.42 -5.84
N MET A 147 -26.88 -0.51 -4.86
CA MET A 147 -25.65 0.12 -4.40
C MET A 147 -24.67 -0.91 -3.82
N MET A 148 -25.17 -1.84 -3.01
CA MET A 148 -24.34 -2.93 -2.48
C MET A 148 -23.83 -3.84 -3.62
N ALA A 149 -24.65 -4.16 -4.62
CA ALA A 149 -24.23 -4.95 -5.77
C ALA A 149 -23.12 -4.26 -6.60
N LEU A 150 -23.16 -2.93 -6.73
CA LEU A 150 -22.09 -2.16 -7.39
C LEU A 150 -20.79 -2.17 -6.58
N ILE A 151 -20.85 -2.07 -5.25
CA ILE A 151 -19.68 -2.21 -4.37
C ILE A 151 -19.05 -3.60 -4.50
N TYR A 152 -19.87 -4.65 -4.50
CA TYR A 152 -19.37 -6.01 -4.72
C TYR A 152 -18.82 -6.20 -6.14
N SER A 153 -19.40 -5.53 -7.14
CA SER A 153 -18.85 -5.49 -8.50
C SER A 153 -17.45 -4.89 -8.49
N ASN A 154 -17.23 -3.76 -7.82
CA ASN A 154 -15.90 -3.16 -7.64
C ASN A 154 -14.90 -4.12 -7.00
N ASN A 155 -15.31 -4.87 -5.97
CA ASN A 155 -14.47 -5.89 -5.34
C ASN A 155 -14.02 -6.96 -6.35
N PHE A 156 -14.92 -7.48 -7.19
CA PHE A 156 -14.57 -8.49 -8.18
C PHE A 156 -13.83 -7.92 -9.40
N ILE A 157 -14.09 -6.67 -9.79
CA ILE A 157 -13.31 -5.95 -10.82
C ILE A 157 -11.87 -5.77 -10.34
N ASN A 158 -11.68 -5.35 -9.09
CA ASN A 158 -10.36 -5.19 -8.49
C ASN A 158 -9.55 -6.50 -8.59
N ILE A 159 -10.22 -7.62 -8.31
CA ILE A 159 -9.63 -8.95 -8.44
C ILE A 159 -9.19 -9.26 -9.88
N LEU A 160 -10.02 -8.94 -10.88
CA LEU A 160 -9.66 -9.15 -12.30
C LEU A 160 -8.55 -8.20 -12.78
N ALA A 161 -8.42 -7.02 -12.16
CA ALA A 161 -7.48 -5.98 -12.53
C ALA A 161 -6.07 -6.17 -11.95
N ASP A 162 -5.91 -7.00 -10.91
CA ASP A 162 -4.63 -7.21 -10.19
C ASP A 162 -3.47 -7.62 -11.13
N ASP A 163 -3.78 -8.29 -12.25
CA ASP A 163 -2.79 -8.77 -13.23
C ASP A 163 -2.67 -7.92 -14.50
N LYS A 164 -3.51 -6.90 -14.64
CA LYS A 164 -3.62 -6.10 -15.87
C LYS A 164 -3.48 -4.62 -15.55
N ASP A 165 -2.27 -4.24 -15.14
CA ASP A 165 -1.86 -2.85 -14.87
C ASP A 165 -2.36 -1.86 -15.94
N ALA A 166 -2.34 -2.24 -17.22
CA ALA A 166 -2.81 -1.41 -18.33
C ALA A 166 -4.31 -1.04 -18.22
N ILE A 167 -5.17 -1.99 -17.84
CA ILE A 167 -6.61 -1.72 -17.70
C ILE A 167 -6.85 -0.73 -16.56
N PHE A 168 -6.15 -0.92 -15.44
CA PHE A 168 -6.23 0.00 -14.32
C PHE A 168 -5.80 1.42 -14.71
N TYR A 169 -4.62 1.57 -15.33
CA TYR A 169 -4.14 2.90 -15.71
C TYR A 169 -5.05 3.56 -16.75
N THR A 170 -5.63 2.81 -17.68
CA THR A 170 -6.62 3.36 -18.63
C THR A 170 -7.86 3.88 -17.89
N VAL A 171 -8.44 3.08 -16.99
CA VAL A 171 -9.62 3.48 -16.21
C VAL A 171 -9.30 4.69 -15.34
N ALA A 172 -8.18 4.67 -14.60
CA ALA A 172 -7.74 5.79 -13.79
C ALA A 172 -7.51 7.07 -14.61
N THR A 173 -6.91 6.96 -15.80
CA THR A 173 -6.67 8.11 -16.69
C THR A 173 -7.99 8.72 -17.19
N ILE A 174 -8.96 7.89 -17.58
CA ILE A 174 -10.29 8.37 -18.00
C ILE A 174 -10.97 9.13 -16.86
N ILE A 175 -10.90 8.60 -15.62
CA ILE A 175 -11.49 9.23 -14.44
C ILE A 175 -10.82 10.56 -14.11
N VAL A 176 -9.50 10.60 -14.08
CA VAL A 176 -8.75 11.84 -13.82
C VAL A 176 -9.06 12.86 -14.92
N GLY A 177 -9.17 12.41 -16.17
CA GLY A 177 -9.62 13.22 -17.29
C GLY A 177 -11.02 13.82 -17.06
N LEU A 178 -11.99 12.99 -16.67
CA LEU A 178 -13.37 13.43 -16.39
C LEU A 178 -13.45 14.42 -15.21
N GLY A 179 -12.70 14.15 -14.14
CA GLY A 179 -12.62 15.06 -13.00
C GLY A 179 -11.97 16.39 -13.38
N ALA A 180 -10.91 16.36 -14.19
CA ALA A 180 -10.27 17.58 -14.71
C ALA A 180 -11.23 18.35 -15.64
N THR A 181 -11.93 17.68 -16.55
CA THR A 181 -12.90 18.36 -17.43
C THR A 181 -14.06 18.98 -16.65
N GLN A 182 -14.48 18.38 -15.54
CA GLN A 182 -15.49 18.99 -14.67
C GLN A 182 -14.91 20.19 -13.91
N TYR A 183 -13.70 20.08 -13.38
CA TYR A 183 -13.03 21.18 -12.68
C TYR A 183 -12.83 22.42 -13.57
N TYR A 184 -12.45 22.22 -14.82
CA TYR A 184 -12.31 23.30 -15.81
C TYR A 184 -13.63 23.72 -16.47
N GLY A 185 -14.77 23.17 -16.04
CA GLY A 185 -16.09 23.54 -16.56
C GLY A 185 -16.37 23.10 -18.01
N VAL A 186 -15.57 22.18 -18.56
CA VAL A 186 -15.69 21.68 -19.94
C VAL A 186 -16.79 20.63 -20.06
N PHE A 187 -16.86 19.69 -19.10
CA PHE A 187 -17.84 18.61 -19.11
C PHE A 187 -18.10 18.08 -17.70
N ASP A 188 -19.37 18.01 -17.30
CA ASP A 188 -19.82 17.42 -16.04
C ASP A 188 -20.53 16.09 -16.31
N ILE A 189 -19.96 14.98 -15.82
CA ILE A 189 -20.53 13.64 -15.98
C ILE A 189 -21.68 13.38 -14.99
N THR A 190 -21.74 14.12 -13.89
CA THR A 190 -22.63 13.84 -12.77
C THR A 190 -24.11 13.87 -13.14
N PRO A 191 -24.64 14.79 -13.97
CA PRO A 191 -26.06 14.82 -14.33
C PRO A 191 -26.47 13.59 -15.15
N TYR A 192 -25.58 13.09 -16.01
CA TYR A 192 -25.84 11.92 -16.85
C TYR A 192 -25.89 10.64 -16.01
N THR A 193 -24.95 10.49 -15.07
CA THR A 193 -24.92 9.32 -14.19
C THR A 193 -26.00 9.37 -13.12
N GLN A 194 -26.41 10.57 -12.68
CA GLN A 194 -27.46 10.76 -11.69
C GLN A 194 -28.79 10.10 -12.12
N VAL A 195 -29.13 10.16 -13.41
CA VAL A 195 -30.33 9.51 -13.96
C VAL A 195 -30.31 8.00 -13.68
N PHE A 196 -29.15 7.35 -13.89
CA PHE A 196 -29.00 5.93 -13.60
C PHE A 196 -29.11 5.64 -12.10
N PHE A 197 -28.34 6.34 -11.26
CA PHE A 197 -28.31 6.06 -9.82
C PHE A 197 -29.63 6.36 -9.11
N HIS A 198 -30.28 7.47 -9.47
CA HIS A 198 -31.60 7.81 -8.95
C HIS A 198 -32.67 6.87 -9.52
N GLY A 199 -32.52 6.43 -10.77
CA GLY A 199 -33.39 5.44 -11.40
C GLY A 199 -33.44 4.10 -10.65
N LEU A 200 -32.38 3.73 -9.92
CA LEU A 200 -32.36 2.53 -9.06
C LEU A 200 -33.37 2.62 -7.90
N TYR A 201 -33.72 3.83 -7.48
CA TYR A 201 -34.79 4.10 -6.52
C TYR A 201 -36.13 4.31 -7.22
N ALA A 202 -36.16 5.15 -8.25
CA ALA A 202 -37.39 5.61 -8.91
C ALA A 202 -38.08 4.54 -9.78
N THR A 203 -37.43 3.41 -10.05
CA THR A 203 -37.98 2.33 -10.88
C THR A 203 -37.83 0.96 -10.21
N TYR A 204 -38.73 0.04 -10.52
CA TYR A 204 -38.74 -1.30 -9.92
C TYR A 204 -37.94 -2.36 -10.69
N TYR A 205 -37.32 -2.00 -11.82
CA TYR A 205 -36.60 -2.95 -12.69
C TYR A 205 -35.10 -2.66 -12.85
N LEU A 206 -34.66 -1.40 -12.68
CA LEU A 206 -33.25 -1.04 -12.93
C LEU A 206 -32.27 -1.74 -11.97
N TRP A 207 -32.71 -2.14 -10.77
CA TRP A 207 -31.89 -2.87 -9.80
C TRP A 207 -31.36 -4.22 -10.32
N VAL A 208 -32.04 -4.81 -11.31
CA VAL A 208 -31.61 -6.07 -11.95
C VAL A 208 -30.26 -5.88 -12.64
N ILE A 209 -29.95 -4.68 -13.16
CA ILE A 209 -28.71 -4.40 -13.89
C ILE A 209 -27.48 -4.55 -12.96
N PRO A 210 -27.36 -3.85 -11.81
CA PRO A 210 -26.29 -4.07 -10.84
C PRO A 210 -26.17 -5.52 -10.34
N VAL A 211 -27.29 -6.20 -10.11
CA VAL A 211 -27.29 -7.59 -9.62
C VAL A 211 -26.80 -8.56 -10.69
N ALA A 212 -27.23 -8.39 -11.94
CA ALA A 212 -26.71 -9.16 -13.07
C ALA A 212 -25.22 -8.89 -13.31
N LEU A 213 -24.79 -7.63 -13.15
CA LEU A 213 -23.39 -7.22 -13.29
C LEU A 213 -22.50 -7.94 -12.28
N VAL A 214 -22.84 -7.92 -10.99
CA VAL A 214 -22.02 -8.59 -9.97
C VAL A 214 -21.98 -10.10 -10.19
N ALA A 215 -23.08 -10.72 -10.59
CA ALA A 215 -23.13 -12.15 -10.91
C ALA A 215 -22.24 -12.49 -12.12
N GLY A 216 -22.28 -11.68 -13.17
CA GLY A 216 -21.45 -11.85 -14.37
C GLY A 216 -19.95 -11.70 -14.08
N ILE A 217 -19.56 -10.68 -13.31
CA ILE A 217 -18.16 -10.46 -12.93
C ILE A 217 -17.69 -11.57 -11.99
N TYR A 218 -18.50 -11.99 -11.03
CA TYR A 218 -18.21 -13.13 -10.15
C TYR A 218 -17.92 -14.40 -10.96
N TYR A 219 -18.76 -14.70 -11.97
CA TYR A 219 -18.55 -15.83 -12.86
C TYR A 219 -17.25 -15.69 -13.66
N GLY A 220 -16.93 -14.49 -14.15
CA GLY A 220 -15.66 -14.17 -14.78
C GLY A 220 -14.45 -14.48 -13.89
N CYS A 221 -14.48 -14.01 -12.64
CA CYS A 221 -13.47 -14.33 -11.62
C CYS A 221 -13.35 -15.83 -11.38
N TYR A 222 -14.49 -16.51 -11.19
CA TYR A 222 -14.52 -17.95 -10.95
C TYR A 222 -13.86 -18.73 -12.10
N LYS A 223 -14.15 -18.36 -13.35
CA LYS A 223 -13.59 -18.98 -14.55
C LYS A 223 -12.09 -18.72 -14.66
N LEU A 224 -11.65 -17.48 -14.39
CA LEU A 224 -10.23 -17.10 -14.41
C LEU A 224 -9.43 -17.93 -13.40
N PHE A 225 -9.82 -17.89 -12.12
CA PHE A 225 -9.09 -18.62 -11.08
C PHE A 225 -9.14 -20.13 -11.25
N SER A 226 -10.28 -20.68 -11.68
CA SER A 226 -10.37 -22.12 -11.94
C SER A 226 -9.43 -22.58 -13.05
N LYS A 227 -9.16 -21.71 -14.05
CA LYS A 227 -8.20 -21.97 -15.13
C LYS A 227 -6.75 -21.81 -14.67
N GLU A 228 -6.48 -20.96 -13.68
CA GLU A 228 -5.12 -20.71 -13.21
C GLU A 228 -4.68 -21.62 -12.05
N LEU A 229 -5.62 -22.34 -11.42
CA LEU A 229 -5.39 -23.25 -10.30
C LEU A 229 -4.71 -24.59 -10.69
N TYR A 230 -3.56 -24.53 -11.36
CA TYR A 230 -2.70 -25.68 -11.64
C TYR A 230 -1.35 -25.51 -10.92
N LEU A 231 -0.76 -26.63 -10.48
CA LEU A 231 0.57 -26.65 -9.85
C LEU A 231 1.65 -26.06 -10.78
N ASP A 232 1.45 -26.23 -12.09
CA ASP A 232 2.38 -25.79 -13.13
C ASP A 232 2.18 -24.33 -13.56
N THR A 233 1.06 -23.71 -13.18
CA THR A 233 0.81 -22.28 -13.41
C THR A 233 1.78 -21.48 -12.53
N GLY A 234 2.84 -20.97 -13.15
CA GLY A 234 3.95 -20.28 -12.48
C GLY A 234 5.28 -21.05 -12.45
N LEU A 235 5.28 -22.35 -12.78
CA LEU A 235 6.49 -23.17 -12.99
C LEU A 235 6.99 -23.15 -14.43
N LYS A 236 6.15 -22.81 -15.42
CA LYS A 236 6.59 -22.41 -16.76
C LYS A 236 7.33 -21.07 -16.65
N GLY A 237 8.57 -21.11 -16.18
CA GLY A 237 9.50 -20.01 -16.34
C GLY A 237 9.58 -19.70 -17.83
N LYS A 238 9.26 -18.47 -18.22
CA LYS A 238 9.80 -17.96 -19.48
C LYS A 238 11.31 -18.16 -19.36
N HIS A 239 11.88 -19.00 -20.21
CA HIS A 239 13.32 -19.14 -20.37
C HIS A 239 13.81 -17.83 -21.02
N GLU A 240 13.93 -16.76 -20.22
CA GLU A 240 14.75 -15.64 -20.61
C GLU A 240 16.20 -16.08 -20.48
N VAL A 241 16.93 -16.01 -21.60
CA VAL A 241 18.37 -16.22 -21.65
C VAL A 241 19.00 -15.35 -20.56
N ALA A 242 19.59 -15.98 -19.55
CA ALA A 242 20.21 -15.26 -18.45
C ALA A 242 21.41 -14.47 -19.00
N GLN A 243 21.24 -13.17 -19.23
CA GLN A 243 22.38 -12.30 -19.49
C GLN A 243 23.16 -12.14 -18.18
N THR A 244 24.38 -12.68 -18.16
CA THR A 244 25.29 -12.53 -17.02
C THR A 244 25.83 -11.10 -17.01
N GLN A 245 25.14 -10.19 -16.31
CA GLN A 245 25.69 -8.87 -16.00
C GLN A 245 26.70 -9.01 -14.86
N ASP A 246 28.00 -8.94 -15.18
CA ASP A 246 29.07 -8.93 -14.18
C ASP A 246 29.50 -7.50 -13.86
N PHE A 247 29.06 -6.99 -12.70
CA PHE A 247 29.42 -5.67 -12.19
C PHE A 247 30.85 -5.67 -11.62
N LYS A 248 31.87 -5.96 -12.43
CA LYS A 248 33.27 -6.14 -11.98
C LYS A 248 33.80 -4.95 -11.16
N TRP A 249 33.35 -3.73 -11.44
CA TRP A 249 33.73 -2.51 -10.71
C TRP A 249 33.41 -2.56 -9.21
N LEU A 250 32.45 -3.37 -8.77
CA LEU A 250 32.13 -3.53 -7.34
C LEU A 250 33.10 -4.46 -6.59
N ASN A 251 33.97 -5.20 -7.29
CA ASN A 251 34.93 -6.12 -6.65
C ASN A 251 35.92 -5.41 -5.73
N GLN A 252 36.19 -4.12 -5.98
CA GLN A 252 37.09 -3.31 -5.15
C GLN A 252 36.61 -3.15 -3.70
N PHE A 253 35.33 -3.41 -3.42
CA PHE A 253 34.73 -3.28 -2.08
C PHE A 253 34.66 -4.60 -1.31
N GLY A 254 35.36 -5.65 -1.74
CA GLY A 254 35.44 -6.94 -1.03
C GLY A 254 34.08 -7.61 -0.78
N THR A 255 33.86 -8.10 0.44
CA THR A 255 32.61 -8.74 0.91
C THR A 255 31.39 -7.82 0.75
N MET A 256 31.55 -6.53 1.03
CA MET A 256 30.50 -5.52 0.84
C MET A 256 30.12 -5.38 -0.65
N GLY A 257 31.10 -5.41 -1.54
CA GLY A 257 30.89 -5.41 -2.98
C GLY A 257 30.04 -6.58 -3.46
N THR A 258 30.26 -7.78 -2.90
CA THR A 258 29.45 -8.98 -3.20
C THR A 258 27.98 -8.80 -2.82
N PHE A 259 27.69 -8.21 -1.67
CA PHE A 259 26.32 -7.92 -1.27
C PHE A 259 25.65 -6.88 -2.17
N LEU A 260 26.33 -5.77 -2.45
CA LEU A 260 25.84 -4.74 -3.38
C LEU A 260 25.55 -5.32 -4.77
N LYS A 261 26.42 -6.19 -5.29
CA LYS A 261 26.18 -6.91 -6.54
C LYS A 261 24.89 -7.72 -6.50
N ASN A 262 24.67 -8.46 -5.42
CA ASN A 262 23.47 -9.28 -5.26
C ASN A 262 22.21 -8.41 -5.19
N ASP A 263 22.25 -7.29 -4.47
CA ASP A 263 21.14 -6.34 -4.39
C ASP A 263 20.82 -5.72 -5.75
N ILE A 264 21.81 -5.25 -6.51
CA ILE A 264 21.62 -4.69 -7.86
C ILE A 264 21.04 -5.76 -8.80
N LYS A 265 21.58 -6.98 -8.78
CA LYS A 265 21.05 -8.09 -9.58
C LYS A 265 19.61 -8.44 -9.18
N LEU A 266 19.28 -8.43 -7.89
CA LEU A 266 17.94 -8.67 -7.39
C LEU A 266 16.97 -7.61 -7.93
N ILE A 267 17.35 -6.34 -7.86
CA ILE A 267 16.55 -5.21 -8.36
C ILE A 267 16.31 -5.33 -9.86
N LEU A 268 17.35 -5.59 -10.66
CA LEU A 268 17.23 -5.63 -12.12
C LEU A 268 16.50 -6.87 -12.65
N ARG A 269 16.65 -8.03 -11.98
CA ARG A 269 16.13 -9.31 -12.47
C ARG A 269 14.67 -9.59 -12.11
N ASN A 270 14.16 -9.03 -11.00
CA ASN A 270 12.83 -9.38 -10.50
C ASN A 270 11.81 -8.24 -10.72
N LYS A 271 10.64 -8.59 -11.28
CA LYS A 271 9.55 -7.61 -11.53
C LYS A 271 9.19 -6.85 -10.25
N ARG A 272 9.03 -7.55 -9.11
CA ARG A 272 8.61 -6.95 -7.83
C ARG A 272 9.57 -5.86 -7.36
N SER A 273 10.87 -6.15 -7.25
CA SER A 273 11.89 -5.19 -6.81
C SER A 273 12.13 -4.07 -7.82
N LYS A 274 12.05 -4.37 -9.13
CA LYS A 274 12.12 -3.35 -10.19
C LYS A 274 10.95 -2.37 -10.10
N THR A 275 9.73 -2.88 -9.88
CA THR A 275 8.55 -2.04 -9.64
C THR A 275 8.72 -1.22 -8.36
N THR A 276 9.26 -1.78 -7.27
CA THR A 276 9.57 -1.00 -6.05
C THR A 276 10.55 0.14 -6.34
N LEU A 277 11.61 -0.10 -7.12
CA LEU A 277 12.55 0.95 -7.53
C LEU A 277 11.85 2.03 -8.38
N LEU A 278 11.01 1.65 -9.36
CA LEU A 278 10.27 2.62 -10.17
C LEU A 278 9.30 3.45 -9.33
N MET A 279 8.56 2.81 -8.42
CA MET A 279 7.68 3.48 -7.47
C MET A 279 8.46 4.44 -6.56
N SER A 280 9.69 4.08 -6.19
CA SER A 280 10.55 4.97 -5.42
C SER A 280 10.95 6.25 -6.19
N GLY A 281 11.05 6.18 -7.52
CA GLY A 281 11.27 7.36 -8.37
C GLY A 281 10.07 8.31 -8.37
N LEU A 282 8.84 7.80 -8.24
CA LEU A 282 7.64 8.64 -8.15
C LEU A 282 7.63 9.54 -6.91
N PHE A 283 8.30 9.14 -5.83
CA PHE A 283 8.41 9.96 -4.62
C PHE A 283 9.14 11.28 -4.90
N ILE A 284 10.03 11.33 -5.90
CA ILE A 284 10.71 12.56 -6.28
C ILE A 284 9.70 13.61 -6.75
N PHE A 285 8.67 13.21 -7.50
CA PHE A 285 7.62 14.11 -7.98
C PHE A 285 6.58 14.48 -6.92
N TYR A 286 6.55 13.77 -5.79
CA TYR A 286 5.60 14.04 -4.71
C TYR A 286 5.82 15.43 -4.08
N GLY A 287 7.06 15.93 -4.10
CA GLY A 287 7.39 17.30 -3.68
C GLY A 287 6.64 18.39 -4.44
N LEU A 288 6.22 18.15 -5.69
CA LEU A 288 5.45 19.11 -6.47
C LEU A 288 4.13 19.45 -5.79
N LEU A 289 3.49 18.51 -5.08
CA LEU A 289 2.24 18.78 -4.36
C LEU A 289 2.40 19.77 -3.20
N PHE A 290 3.61 19.82 -2.60
CA PHE A 290 3.90 20.65 -1.45
C PHE A 290 4.53 21.99 -1.84
N PHE A 291 5.39 21.99 -2.86
CA PHE A 291 6.15 23.19 -3.24
C PHE A 291 5.46 24.07 -4.29
N THR A 292 4.36 23.60 -4.90
CA THR A 292 3.58 24.40 -5.87
C THR A 292 2.51 25.28 -5.21
N ASN A 293 2.30 25.18 -3.89
CA ASN A 293 1.22 25.86 -3.16
C ASN A 293 -0.20 25.60 -3.70
N ALA A 294 -0.41 24.54 -4.48
CA ALA A 294 -1.72 24.20 -5.06
C ALA A 294 -2.77 23.82 -4.01
N ILE A 295 -2.35 23.44 -2.80
CA ILE A 295 -3.22 23.00 -1.71
C ILE A 295 -2.86 23.80 -0.45
N GLU A 296 -3.79 24.63 0.03
CA GLU A 296 -3.58 25.55 1.17
C GLU A 296 -3.14 24.82 2.46
N ILE A 297 -3.66 23.61 2.70
CA ILE A 297 -3.32 22.79 3.88
C ILE A 297 -1.80 22.48 3.93
N TYR A 298 -1.12 22.46 2.78
CA TYR A 298 0.30 22.13 2.66
C TYR A 298 1.24 23.32 2.76
N GLN A 299 0.74 24.53 2.99
CA GLN A 299 1.57 25.71 3.20
C GLN A 299 2.23 25.77 4.60
N GLY A 300 1.89 24.83 5.48
CA GLY A 300 2.46 24.77 6.83
C GLY A 300 3.95 24.39 6.84
N PRO A 301 4.74 24.92 7.80
CA PRO A 301 6.20 24.72 7.89
C PRO A 301 6.61 23.24 7.99
N PHE A 302 5.78 22.41 8.62
CA PHE A 302 6.00 20.97 8.75
C PHE A 302 5.94 20.21 7.43
N TRP A 303 5.10 20.66 6.50
CA TRP A 303 4.86 19.98 5.23
C TRP A 303 6.04 20.13 4.27
N SER A 304 6.75 21.26 4.32
CA SER A 304 7.99 21.45 3.57
C SER A 304 9.08 20.47 4.03
N MET A 305 9.23 20.23 5.34
CA MET A 305 10.20 19.24 5.85
C MET A 305 9.77 17.82 5.50
N PHE A 306 8.48 17.54 5.63
CA PHE A 306 7.91 16.27 5.23
C PHE A 306 8.23 15.96 3.76
N ALA A 307 8.00 16.93 2.87
CA ALA A 307 8.34 16.83 1.45
C ALA A 307 9.84 16.59 1.25
N GLY A 308 10.71 17.32 1.97
CA GLY A 308 12.17 17.12 1.92
C GLY A 308 12.61 15.70 2.26
N ILE A 309 12.06 15.14 3.33
CA ILE A 309 12.33 13.75 3.77
C ILE A 309 11.77 12.74 2.77
N PHE A 310 10.57 12.98 2.24
CA PHE A 310 9.87 12.04 1.37
C PHE A 310 10.50 11.96 -0.03
N VAL A 311 10.79 13.12 -0.64
CA VAL A 311 11.40 13.24 -1.98
C VAL A 311 12.77 12.57 -2.02
N THR A 312 13.59 12.76 -0.97
CA THR A 312 14.95 12.19 -0.93
C THR A 312 14.97 10.77 -0.38
N GLY A 313 13.99 10.38 0.44
CA GLY A 313 13.93 9.11 1.13
C GLY A 313 13.14 8.01 0.40
N GLY A 314 12.58 8.26 -0.78
CA GLY A 314 11.67 7.33 -1.45
C GLY A 314 12.24 5.91 -1.59
N PHE A 315 13.48 5.76 -2.07
CA PHE A 315 14.11 4.44 -2.23
C PHE A 315 14.29 3.71 -0.89
N MET A 316 14.73 4.44 0.13
CA MET A 316 14.90 3.91 1.48
C MET A 316 13.57 3.48 2.11
N MET A 317 12.53 4.30 1.96
CA MET A 317 11.21 4.04 2.49
C MET A 317 10.51 2.89 1.78
N THR A 318 10.78 2.66 0.51
CA THR A 318 10.08 1.64 -0.30
C THR A 318 10.86 0.33 -0.39
N PHE A 319 12.12 0.37 -0.79
CA PHE A 319 12.99 -0.80 -0.93
C PHE A 319 13.70 -1.13 0.38
N GLY A 320 14.31 -0.12 1.03
CA GLY A 320 15.11 -0.31 2.25
C GLY A 320 14.31 -0.90 3.41
N GLN A 321 13.04 -0.54 3.55
CA GLN A 321 12.12 -1.05 4.58
C GLN A 321 11.94 -2.57 4.60
N PHE A 322 12.28 -3.25 3.49
CA PHE A 322 12.15 -4.69 3.32
C PHE A 322 13.50 -5.43 3.42
N VAL A 323 14.57 -4.75 3.81
CA VAL A 323 15.82 -5.42 4.22
C VAL A 323 15.64 -5.93 5.65
N PRO A 324 15.96 -7.21 5.98
CA PRO A 324 16.63 -8.22 5.16
C PRO A 324 15.69 -9.16 4.40
N SER A 325 14.37 -8.95 4.43
CA SER A 325 13.38 -9.82 3.78
C SER A 325 13.59 -10.05 2.29
N TRP A 326 14.22 -9.13 1.55
CA TRP A 326 14.62 -9.36 0.15
C TRP A 326 15.56 -10.57 -0.01
N ASP A 327 16.39 -10.83 1.00
CA ASP A 327 17.37 -11.92 1.03
C ASP A 327 16.75 -13.23 1.56
N SER A 328 15.45 -13.28 1.88
CA SER A 328 14.85 -14.38 2.65
C SER A 328 15.04 -15.76 2.04
N ALA A 329 15.09 -15.87 0.70
CA ALA A 329 15.23 -17.14 -0.01
C ALA A 329 16.59 -17.83 0.21
N TYR A 330 17.66 -17.05 0.34
CA TYR A 330 19.03 -17.55 0.54
C TYR A 330 19.62 -17.15 1.91
N TYR A 331 18.82 -16.52 2.77
CA TYR A 331 19.21 -16.15 4.13
C TYR A 331 19.82 -17.33 4.93
N PRO A 332 19.30 -18.58 4.87
CA PRO A 332 19.92 -19.71 5.55
C PRO A 332 21.35 -20.01 5.09
N LEU A 333 21.62 -19.89 3.78
CA LEU A 333 22.96 -20.07 3.22
C LEU A 333 23.88 -18.94 3.69
N MET A 334 23.43 -17.69 3.59
CA MET A 334 24.21 -16.53 4.04
C MET A 334 24.60 -16.66 5.52
N MET A 335 23.70 -17.17 6.36
CA MET A 335 23.91 -17.33 7.81
C MET A 335 24.77 -18.53 8.21
N SER A 336 25.06 -19.45 7.27
CA SER A 336 26.02 -20.54 7.46
C SER A 336 27.43 -20.20 6.96
N GLN A 337 27.57 -19.15 6.14
CA GLN A 337 28.88 -18.66 5.71
C GLN A 337 29.56 -17.87 6.83
N ASN A 338 30.89 -17.79 6.77
CA ASN A 338 31.70 -16.98 7.68
C ASN A 338 31.66 -15.50 7.26
N ILE A 339 30.49 -14.87 7.36
CA ILE A 339 30.29 -13.46 7.02
C ILE A 339 29.97 -12.67 8.27
N GLN A 340 30.61 -11.52 8.44
CA GLN A 340 30.30 -10.63 9.54
C GLN A 340 29.01 -9.86 9.27
N TYR A 341 28.07 -9.90 10.22
CA TYR A 341 26.83 -9.10 10.15
C TYR A 341 27.10 -7.62 9.91
N ARG A 342 28.22 -7.09 10.43
CA ARG A 342 28.64 -5.71 10.22
C ARG A 342 28.83 -5.36 8.75
N GLU A 343 29.42 -6.26 7.96
CA GLU A 343 29.63 -6.06 6.51
C GLU A 343 28.30 -6.08 5.76
N TYR A 344 27.41 -7.00 6.14
CA TYR A 344 26.06 -7.06 5.59
C TYR A 344 25.28 -5.75 5.88
N ILE A 345 25.26 -5.31 7.14
CA ILE A 345 24.59 -4.06 7.56
C ILE A 345 25.19 -2.86 6.80
N ALA A 346 26.53 -2.80 6.69
CA ALA A 346 27.22 -1.73 5.97
C ALA A 346 26.84 -1.71 4.48
N SER A 347 26.77 -2.87 3.81
CA SER A 347 26.33 -2.96 2.42
C SER A 347 24.93 -2.40 2.23
N LYS A 348 23.98 -2.79 3.09
CA LYS A 348 22.60 -2.34 3.00
C LYS A 348 22.45 -0.85 3.31
N TRP A 349 23.24 -0.35 4.27
CA TRP A 349 23.34 1.09 4.54
C TRP A 349 23.81 1.85 3.30
N TRP A 350 24.92 1.44 2.69
CA TRP A 350 25.45 2.07 1.48
C TRP A 350 24.47 2.06 0.30
N LEU A 351 23.72 0.97 0.13
CA LEU A 351 22.67 0.89 -0.89
C LEU A 351 21.62 2.00 -0.68
N MET A 352 21.21 2.25 0.57
CA MET A 352 20.28 3.33 0.90
C MET A 352 20.92 4.72 0.73
N VAL A 353 22.20 4.88 1.06
CA VAL A 353 22.94 6.14 0.85
C VAL A 353 23.02 6.48 -0.62
N ILE A 354 23.37 5.51 -1.48
CA ILE A 354 23.42 5.69 -2.94
C ILE A 354 22.04 6.08 -3.48
N GLY A 355 20.99 5.36 -3.08
CA GLY A 355 19.62 5.67 -3.51
C GLY A 355 19.14 7.06 -3.06
N THR A 356 19.45 7.46 -1.83
CA THR A 356 19.10 8.80 -1.30
C THR A 356 19.88 9.89 -2.01
N THR A 357 21.18 9.67 -2.26
CA THR A 357 22.04 10.62 -2.98
C THR A 357 21.57 10.79 -4.42
N ALA A 358 21.27 9.71 -5.13
CA ALA A 358 20.70 9.77 -6.47
C ALA A 358 19.36 10.52 -6.50
N SER A 359 18.49 10.27 -5.52
CA SER A 359 17.20 10.96 -5.40
C SER A 359 17.39 12.46 -5.14
N ALA A 360 18.32 12.83 -4.26
CA ALA A 360 18.66 14.24 -3.98
C ALA A 360 19.27 14.96 -5.20
N LEU A 361 20.12 14.27 -5.97
CA LEU A 361 20.68 14.81 -7.21
C LEU A 361 19.60 15.05 -8.28
N ILE A 362 18.69 14.09 -8.48
CA ILE A 362 17.56 14.27 -9.40
C ILE A 362 16.65 15.38 -8.89
N ALA A 363 16.36 15.43 -7.59
CA ALA A 363 15.56 16.47 -6.97
C ALA A 363 16.20 17.88 -6.99
N SER A 364 17.39 18.05 -7.57
CA SER A 364 18.00 19.38 -7.76
C SER A 364 17.15 20.33 -8.60
N PHE A 365 16.27 19.82 -9.48
CA PHE A 365 15.35 20.68 -10.23
C PHE A 365 14.39 21.46 -9.33
N TYR A 366 14.16 21.04 -8.08
CA TYR A 366 13.34 21.80 -7.13
C TYR A 366 13.95 23.13 -6.71
N LEU A 367 15.22 23.38 -7.03
CA LEU A 367 15.84 24.70 -6.90
C LEU A 367 15.04 25.78 -7.64
N TYR A 368 14.32 25.42 -8.71
CA TYR A 368 13.38 26.31 -9.42
C TYR A 368 12.33 26.95 -8.49
N PHE A 369 11.86 26.23 -7.45
CA PHE A 369 10.85 26.72 -6.51
C PHE A 369 11.44 27.56 -5.36
N GLY A 370 12.76 27.78 -5.35
CA GLY A 370 13.45 28.62 -4.38
C GLY A 370 14.55 27.90 -3.61
N LEU A 371 15.48 28.72 -3.08
CA LEU A 371 16.62 28.22 -2.31
C LEU A 371 16.19 27.53 -1.01
N ASP A 372 15.18 28.05 -0.32
CA ASP A 372 14.69 27.49 0.94
C ASP A 372 14.14 26.06 0.76
N THR A 373 13.39 25.83 -0.32
CA THR A 373 12.91 24.50 -0.72
C THR A 373 14.08 23.54 -0.95
N TYR A 374 15.12 24.00 -1.64
CA TYR A 374 16.30 23.18 -1.91
C TYR A 374 17.10 22.88 -0.65
N LEU A 375 17.27 23.84 0.25
CA LEU A 375 17.92 23.63 1.55
C LEU A 375 17.16 22.61 2.40
N MET A 376 15.82 22.64 2.37
CA MET A 376 14.97 21.67 3.04
C MET A 376 15.16 20.25 2.50
N LEU A 377 15.27 20.11 1.16
CA LEU A 377 15.56 18.84 0.51
C LEU A 377 16.94 18.30 0.91
N LEU A 378 17.96 19.16 0.95
CA LEU A 378 19.30 18.78 1.39
C LEU A 378 19.33 18.36 2.86
N ALA A 379 18.69 19.13 3.75
CA ALA A 379 18.55 18.76 5.16
C ALA A 379 17.85 17.40 5.31
N GLY A 380 16.79 17.18 4.52
CA GLY A 380 16.08 15.89 4.45
C GLY A 380 16.97 14.74 3.98
N ALA A 381 17.77 14.94 2.92
CA ALA A 381 18.70 13.94 2.41
C ALA A 381 19.76 13.55 3.45
N VAL A 382 20.34 14.55 4.13
CA VAL A 382 21.34 14.35 5.19
C VAL A 382 20.74 13.60 6.36
N TYR A 383 19.53 13.98 6.80
CA TYR A 383 18.81 13.26 7.84
C TYR A 383 18.46 11.83 7.43
N ASN A 384 18.07 11.62 6.17
CA ASN A 384 17.78 10.30 5.65
C ASN A 384 19.01 9.38 5.73
N ILE A 385 20.15 9.84 5.21
CA ILE A 385 21.44 9.14 5.24
C ILE A 385 21.94 8.90 6.68
N GLY A 386 21.75 9.88 7.55
CA GLY A 386 22.31 9.90 8.89
C GLY A 386 21.48 9.18 9.94
N VAL A 387 20.16 9.24 9.85
CA VAL A 387 19.25 8.74 10.90
C VAL A 387 18.29 7.72 10.34
N ASN A 388 17.52 8.06 9.29
CA ASN A 388 16.45 7.16 8.83
C ASN A 388 17.00 5.83 8.28
N SER A 389 18.16 5.81 7.64
CA SER A 389 18.79 4.56 7.19
C SER A 389 19.08 3.61 8.35
N HIS A 390 19.48 4.14 9.52
CA HIS A 390 19.72 3.34 10.72
C HIS A 390 18.41 2.81 11.29
N LEU A 391 17.36 3.64 11.35
CA LEU A 391 16.02 3.23 11.79
C LEU A 391 15.42 2.17 10.87
N VAL A 392 15.68 2.26 9.56
CA VAL A 392 15.26 1.25 8.57
C VAL A 392 15.95 -0.08 8.84
N LEU A 393 17.27 -0.09 9.03
CA LEU A 393 18.02 -1.31 9.34
C LEU A 393 17.60 -1.90 10.69
N LEU A 394 17.41 -1.06 11.70
CA LEU A 394 16.91 -1.48 13.00
C LEU A 394 15.52 -2.12 12.88
N GLY A 395 14.60 -1.49 12.14
CA GLY A 395 13.26 -2.04 11.88
C GLY A 395 13.33 -3.38 11.14
N GLY A 396 14.27 -3.52 10.20
CA GLY A 396 14.54 -4.74 9.45
C GLY A 396 14.80 -5.96 10.34
N ALA A 397 15.50 -5.79 11.46
CA ALA A 397 15.77 -6.88 12.42
C ALA A 397 14.49 -7.51 13.00
N PHE A 398 13.40 -6.75 13.06
CA PHE A 398 12.11 -7.20 13.59
C PHE A 398 11.13 -7.65 12.48
N ILE A 399 11.44 -7.37 11.21
CA ILE A 399 10.61 -7.77 10.07
C ILE A 399 10.98 -9.20 9.65
N LYS A 400 10.30 -10.16 10.28
CA LYS A 400 10.47 -11.60 10.05
C LYS A 400 9.51 -12.15 8.96
N THR A 401 9.13 -11.34 7.97
CA THR A 401 8.23 -11.75 6.89
C THR A 401 9.03 -12.07 5.62
N PRO A 402 9.04 -13.32 5.12
CA PRO A 402 9.75 -13.66 3.89
C PRO A 402 9.10 -12.99 2.67
N ILE A 403 9.92 -12.62 1.69
CA ILE A 403 9.47 -12.13 0.40
C ILE A 403 9.69 -13.23 -0.63
N ASP A 404 8.59 -13.79 -1.13
CA ASP A 404 8.65 -14.66 -2.28
C ASP A 404 8.61 -13.80 -3.57
N LEU A 405 9.72 -13.84 -4.31
CA LEU A 405 9.91 -13.13 -5.58
C LEU A 405 9.08 -13.78 -6.71
N THR A 406 8.69 -15.04 -6.53
CA THR A 406 7.87 -15.82 -7.48
C THR A 406 6.37 -15.65 -7.26
N THR A 407 5.94 -15.03 -6.15
CA THR A 407 4.53 -14.75 -5.85
C THR A 407 3.84 -13.94 -6.94
N SER A 408 4.58 -13.06 -7.63
CA SER A 408 4.08 -12.33 -8.82
C SER A 408 3.63 -13.23 -9.98
N LYS A 409 3.99 -14.52 -9.95
CA LYS A 409 3.63 -15.56 -10.93
C LYS A 409 2.56 -16.53 -10.42
N GLN A 410 2.08 -16.39 -9.17
CA GLN A 410 1.06 -17.27 -8.59
C GLN A 410 -0.34 -16.64 -8.72
N ALA A 411 -1.36 -17.48 -8.93
CA ALA A 411 -2.75 -17.06 -9.16
C ALA A 411 -3.40 -16.28 -8.00
N PHE A 412 -2.95 -16.46 -6.75
CA PHE A 412 -3.37 -15.65 -5.59
C PHE A 412 -2.19 -14.94 -4.92
N GLY A 413 -1.15 -14.59 -5.68
CA GLY A 413 0.01 -13.92 -5.11
C GLY A 413 -0.26 -12.46 -4.78
N ASP A 414 0.12 -11.99 -3.59
CA ASP A 414 0.04 -10.56 -3.22
C ASP A 414 1.05 -9.74 -4.02
N LYS A 415 0.60 -9.12 -5.12
CA LYS A 415 1.44 -8.33 -6.03
C LYS A 415 1.58 -6.88 -5.57
N LYS A 416 0.61 -6.38 -4.81
CA LYS A 416 0.54 -4.99 -4.34
C LYS A 416 -0.15 -4.99 -2.98
N ALA A 417 0.62 -4.79 -1.91
CA ALA A 417 0.03 -4.60 -0.62
C ALA A 417 0.83 -3.71 0.31
N PHE A 418 0.10 -2.75 0.87
CA PHE A 418 0.45 -1.98 2.04
C PHE A 418 0.76 -2.91 3.24
N ASN A 419 1.95 -2.81 3.82
CA ASN A 419 2.30 -3.54 5.03
C ASN A 419 2.22 -2.61 6.23
N LEU A 420 1.17 -2.78 7.05
CA LEU A 420 0.93 -1.94 8.23
C LEU A 420 2.08 -2.01 9.26
N LYS A 421 2.80 -3.15 9.38
CA LYS A 421 4.04 -3.20 10.20
C LYS A 421 5.03 -2.17 9.70
N THR A 422 5.21 -2.16 8.40
CA THR A 422 6.19 -1.31 7.76
C THR A 422 5.77 0.15 7.78
N PHE A 423 4.47 0.44 7.69
CA PHE A 423 3.91 1.78 7.90
C PHE A 423 4.11 2.28 9.33
N LEU A 424 3.83 1.46 10.35
CA LEU A 424 4.08 1.84 11.74
C LEU A 424 5.57 2.10 11.99
N ILE A 425 6.44 1.26 11.43
CA ILE A 425 7.89 1.43 11.51
C ILE A 425 8.34 2.67 10.70
N SER A 426 7.56 3.15 9.73
CA SER A 426 7.86 4.36 8.98
C SER A 426 7.40 5.65 9.66
N LEU A 427 6.42 5.60 10.59
CA LEU A 427 5.94 6.79 11.31
C LEU A 427 7.06 7.58 12.02
N PRO A 428 7.95 6.96 12.83
CA PRO A 428 9.04 7.71 13.47
C PRO A 428 9.97 8.39 12.45
N LYS A 429 10.19 7.75 11.29
CA LYS A 429 11.09 8.25 10.23
C LYS A 429 10.56 9.54 9.60
N MET A 430 9.25 9.75 9.66
CA MET A 430 8.56 10.94 9.14
C MET A 430 8.36 11.98 10.24
N LEU A 431 7.87 11.56 11.41
CA LEU A 431 7.48 12.48 12.48
C LEU A 431 8.66 13.11 13.22
N VAL A 432 9.74 12.36 13.48
CA VAL A 432 10.91 12.89 14.21
C VAL A 432 11.58 14.07 13.48
N PRO A 433 11.91 14.00 12.18
CA PRO A 433 12.48 15.16 11.49
C PRO A 433 11.52 16.33 11.40
N MET A 434 10.21 16.10 11.26
CA MET A 434 9.20 17.17 11.30
C MET A 434 9.16 17.85 12.67
N ALA A 435 9.24 17.08 13.75
CA ALA A 435 9.30 17.61 15.11
C ALA A 435 10.58 18.42 15.36
N LEU A 436 11.74 17.91 14.93
CA LEU A 436 13.01 18.64 15.03
C LEU A 436 12.97 19.95 14.25
N TYR A 437 12.42 19.92 13.03
CA TYR A 437 12.23 21.12 12.23
C TYR A 437 11.30 22.11 12.93
N GLY A 438 10.14 21.64 13.44
CA GLY A 438 9.19 22.47 14.16
C GLY A 438 9.80 23.14 15.39
N ILE A 439 10.61 22.42 16.17
CA ILE A 439 11.33 22.98 17.32
C ILE A 439 12.25 24.13 16.89
N GLY A 440 13.09 23.93 15.87
CA GLY A 440 13.98 25.00 15.39
C GLY A 440 13.23 26.15 14.73
N PHE A 441 12.12 25.86 14.03
CA PHE A 441 11.26 26.84 13.36
C PHE A 441 10.61 27.79 14.37
N TYR A 442 9.93 27.26 15.40
CA TYR A 442 9.19 28.08 16.36
C TYR A 442 10.08 28.80 17.37
N ILE A 443 11.25 28.26 17.70
CA ILE A 443 12.15 28.88 18.69
C ILE A 443 13.04 29.95 18.03
N PHE A 444 13.50 29.73 16.80
CA PHE A 444 14.51 30.58 16.18
C PHE A 444 14.09 31.10 14.80
N SER A 445 14.07 30.23 13.78
CA SER A 445 13.79 30.62 12.40
C SER A 445 13.58 29.39 11.50
N PRO A 446 13.03 29.54 10.28
CA PRO A 446 12.92 28.44 9.33
C PRO A 446 14.27 27.80 8.97
N THR A 447 15.32 28.61 8.82
CA THR A 447 16.68 28.14 8.55
C THR A 447 17.27 27.38 9.73
N ALA A 448 16.99 27.80 10.97
CA ALA A 448 17.39 27.07 12.17
C ALA A 448 16.67 25.71 12.28
N GLY A 449 15.40 25.64 11.90
CA GLY A 449 14.66 24.38 11.77
C GLY A 449 15.35 23.39 10.82
N ALA A 450 15.69 23.83 9.61
CA ALA A 450 16.40 22.99 8.64
C ALA A 450 17.80 22.59 9.14
N LEU A 451 18.50 23.51 9.82
CA LEU A 451 19.80 23.25 10.41
C LEU A 451 19.73 22.18 11.51
N PHE A 452 18.73 22.21 12.38
CA PHE A 452 18.54 21.20 13.44
C PHE A 452 18.41 19.79 12.84
N VAL A 453 17.64 19.66 11.77
CA VAL A 453 17.47 18.39 11.04
C VAL A 453 18.77 17.96 10.38
N ALA A 454 19.47 18.88 9.71
CA ALA A 454 20.76 18.58 9.08
C ALA A 454 21.80 18.14 10.11
N VAL A 455 21.91 18.85 11.25
CA VAL A 455 22.82 18.51 12.36
C VAL A 455 22.49 17.14 12.93
N ALA A 456 21.22 16.81 13.15
CA ALA A 456 20.81 15.47 13.59
C ALA A 456 21.24 14.39 12.59
N GLY A 457 21.11 14.66 11.29
CA GLY A 457 21.62 13.80 10.23
C GLY A 457 23.14 13.61 10.28
N VAL A 458 23.90 14.70 10.36
CA VAL A 458 25.37 14.65 10.46
C VAL A 458 25.81 13.89 11.72
N LEU A 459 25.17 14.12 12.87
CA LEU A 459 25.46 13.39 14.10
C LEU A 459 25.14 11.89 13.95
N GLY A 460 24.01 11.55 13.34
CA GLY A 460 23.65 10.16 13.05
C GLY A 460 24.69 9.46 12.16
N PHE A 461 25.21 10.17 11.15
CA PHE A 461 26.30 9.69 10.31
C PHE A 461 27.62 9.54 11.09
N ALA A 462 27.99 10.52 11.92
CA ALA A 462 29.20 10.47 12.74
C ALA A 462 29.17 9.28 13.73
N PHE A 463 27.99 8.98 14.30
CA PHE A 463 27.79 7.84 15.20
C PHE A 463 27.44 6.53 14.49
N ARG A 464 27.55 6.45 13.15
CA ARG A 464 27.24 5.25 12.35
C ARG A 464 27.83 3.97 12.92
N ASN A 465 29.11 3.99 13.31
CA ASN A 465 29.77 2.79 13.84
C ASN A 465 29.14 2.32 15.17
N LYS A 466 28.74 3.24 16.05
CA LYS A 466 28.03 2.90 17.30
C LYS A 466 26.65 2.35 16.99
N ALA A 467 25.92 2.98 16.07
CA ALA A 467 24.61 2.51 15.61
C ALA A 467 24.69 1.09 15.02
N PHE A 468 25.68 0.84 14.15
CA PHE A 468 25.91 -0.48 13.56
C PHE A 468 26.21 -1.54 14.61
N ALA A 469 27.01 -1.23 15.63
CA ALA A 469 27.30 -2.18 16.71
C ALA A 469 26.02 -2.56 17.50
N GLN A 470 25.11 -1.60 17.73
CA GLN A 470 23.84 -1.88 18.41
C GLN A 470 22.89 -2.69 17.51
N ILE A 471 22.77 -2.31 16.24
CA ILE A 471 21.96 -3.03 15.25
C ILE A 471 22.49 -4.46 15.09
N GLU A 472 23.80 -4.66 14.98
CA GLU A 472 24.43 -5.97 14.86
C GLU A 472 24.10 -6.89 16.05
N LYS A 473 24.13 -6.37 17.28
CA LYS A 473 23.73 -7.15 18.47
C LYS A 473 22.29 -7.64 18.37
N ILE A 474 21.38 -6.79 17.88
CA ILE A 474 19.98 -7.15 17.69
C ILE A 474 19.86 -8.20 16.58
N TYR A 475 20.49 -8.01 15.42
CA TYR A 475 20.48 -9.01 14.34
C TYR A 475 21.02 -10.37 14.76
N LYS A 476 22.08 -10.40 15.58
CA LYS A 476 22.62 -11.63 16.17
C LYS A 476 21.62 -12.31 17.10
N ARG A 477 20.95 -11.53 17.97
CA ARG A 477 19.90 -12.04 18.88
C ARG A 477 18.71 -12.60 18.11
N GLU A 478 18.23 -11.89 17.10
CA GLU A 478 17.06 -12.29 16.29
C GLU A 478 17.39 -13.32 15.20
N LYS A 479 18.66 -13.75 15.06
CA LYS A 479 19.15 -14.62 13.97
C LYS A 479 18.31 -15.89 13.79
N TYR A 480 18.12 -16.65 14.87
CA TYR A 480 17.47 -17.96 14.81
C TYR A 480 15.97 -17.84 14.54
N ASP A 481 15.31 -16.86 15.16
CA ASP A 481 13.91 -16.55 14.88
C ASP A 481 13.70 -16.14 13.43
N THR A 482 14.61 -15.32 12.89
CA THR A 482 14.55 -14.88 11.49
C THR A 482 14.74 -16.06 10.55
N LEU A 483 15.69 -16.96 10.85
CA LEU A 483 15.90 -18.20 10.09
C LEU A 483 14.67 -19.12 10.12
N ALA A 484 14.06 -19.30 11.30
CA ALA A 484 12.84 -20.09 11.44
C ALA A 484 11.70 -19.46 10.64
N ALA A 485 11.52 -18.14 10.74
CA ALA A 485 10.48 -17.41 10.03
C ALA A 485 10.65 -17.44 8.51
N TYR A 486 11.87 -17.30 7.98
CA TYR A 486 12.12 -17.37 6.53
C TYR A 486 12.03 -18.79 5.95
N LYS A 487 12.14 -19.83 6.80
CA LYS A 487 11.84 -21.21 6.40
C LYS A 487 10.34 -21.53 6.37
N GLN A 488 9.51 -20.75 7.06
CA GLN A 488 8.05 -20.93 7.04
C GLN A 488 7.50 -20.56 5.65
N LYS A 489 7.17 -21.57 4.84
CA LYS A 489 6.35 -21.42 3.63
C LYS A 489 4.89 -21.62 4.01
N ASN A 490 4.29 -20.63 4.68
CA ASN A 490 2.87 -20.68 5.06
C ASN A 490 1.94 -20.38 3.91
#